data_AF-I6NCQ9-F1
#
_entry.id   AF-I6NCQ9-F1
#
_cell.length_a   1.000
_cell.length_b   1.000
_cell.length_c   1.000
_cell.angle_alpha   90.00
_cell.angle_beta   90.00
_cell.angle_gamma   90.00
#
_symmetry.space_group_name_H-M   'P 1'
#
loop_
_entity.id
_entity.type
_entity.pdbx_description
1 polymer ?
#
loop_
_entity_poly.entity_id
_entity_poly.type
_entity_poly.pdbx_seq_one_letter_code
_entity_poly.pdbx_strand_id
1 'polypeptide(L)'
;MWVRSIQRSSNYVFIRRFATKRLLLPTLENQVPSLKPITPNDAYVSCTIFNNKGDITAVSRKFPKLPFLRDHGLFPRDLRKLDSSTVDMIPSIVIKPTCLLVNLLHVKAIIEKDNVYVFDTSNKDSAMKLGILMYDLESKLSRNIPTQHMSSQYYEHRALESILINVMTCLETEFKHHLGVCGMILNELEDEIDRDKLRDLLIKSKELTSFYQKSLLIRDTLDELLESAEDLAAMYLSETRSTQNNNFSDVEMLLETYYKQCDEYVQQSGSLMQDIKSTEDVVNIILDANRNSLMLFELKVTIYTLGFTVATVIPAFYGMNLKNFIEESTFGFGSVFVFSIASALAVTAANFKALRRVTRLTMMNNHAGTSTANHIANARLQVDGELPNIWSRWKHASYNLWYGKTRTPTDGKQRDMVWRWLINDNKK
;
A
#
# COMPACT_ATOMS: atom_id res chain seq x y z
N MET A 1 -29.83 36.51 4.84
CA MET A 1 -30.35 35.81 6.04
C MET A 1 -31.26 34.69 5.58
N TRP A 2 -30.68 33.60 5.06
CA TRP A 2 -31.36 32.35 4.69
C TRP A 2 -30.26 31.27 4.52
N VAL A 3 -29.74 30.75 5.64
CA VAL A 3 -29.17 29.38 5.81
C VAL A 3 -29.09 29.16 7.31
N ARG A 4 -30.09 28.50 7.90
CA ARG A 4 -30.03 27.83 9.22
C ARG A 4 -31.32 27.02 9.41
N SER A 5 -31.33 25.84 8.82
CA SER A 5 -32.26 24.76 9.10
C SER A 5 -31.63 23.49 8.54
N ILE A 6 -31.77 22.37 9.25
CA ILE A 6 -31.11 21.07 9.04
C ILE A 6 -29.82 20.91 9.86
N GLN A 7 -30.02 20.87 11.19
CA GLN A 7 -29.16 20.15 12.11
C GLN A 7 -30.05 19.55 13.19
N ARG A 8 -30.43 18.27 13.03
CA ARG A 8 -30.74 17.26 14.08
C ARG A 8 -31.67 16.17 13.54
N SER A 9 -31.34 14.92 13.91
CA SER A 9 -32.05 13.64 13.70
C SER A 9 -31.32 12.76 12.69
N SER A 10 -30.85 11.54 12.97
CA SER A 10 -30.84 10.74 14.20
C SER A 10 -29.74 9.68 14.05
N ASN A 11 -28.76 9.69 14.95
CA ASN A 11 -27.80 8.59 15.11
C ASN A 11 -28.42 7.57 16.07
N TYR A 12 -28.94 6.47 15.54
CA TYR A 12 -29.24 5.28 16.33
C TYR A 12 -28.08 4.29 16.19
N VAL A 13 -26.99 4.57 16.91
CA VAL A 13 -25.95 3.58 17.21
C VAL A 13 -26.48 2.70 18.32
N PHE A 14 -26.79 1.45 17.98
CA PHE A 14 -27.26 0.46 18.94
C PHE A 14 -26.08 -0.01 19.81
N ILE A 15 -25.82 0.71 20.90
CA ILE A 15 -24.85 0.30 21.93
C ILE A 15 -25.47 -0.87 22.71
N ARG A 16 -25.14 -2.10 22.32
CA ARG A 16 -25.28 -3.24 23.25
C ARG A 16 -24.08 -3.22 24.21
N ARG A 17 -24.32 -2.73 25.42
CA ARG A 17 -23.51 -3.05 26.61
C ARG A 17 -23.50 -4.56 26.78
N PHE A 18 -22.38 -5.21 26.45
CA PHE A 18 -22.07 -6.51 27.04
C PHE A 18 -21.06 -6.31 28.16
N ALA A 19 -21.52 -6.66 29.35
CA ALA A 19 -20.74 -6.67 30.57
C ALA A 19 -19.45 -7.47 30.36
N THR A 20 -18.32 -6.87 30.75
CA THR A 20 -17.04 -7.53 30.97
C THR A 20 -17.17 -8.56 32.09
N LYS A 21 -17.77 -9.72 31.76
CA LYS A 21 -17.40 -10.97 32.41
C LYS A 21 -16.20 -11.49 31.66
N ARG A 22 -15.07 -11.53 32.37
CA ARG A 22 -13.85 -12.25 32.00
C ARG A 22 -14.21 -13.74 31.88
N LEU A 23 -14.83 -14.12 30.77
CA LEU A 23 -14.97 -15.50 30.35
C LEU A 23 -13.56 -15.93 29.97
N LEU A 24 -12.94 -16.67 30.87
CA LEU A 24 -11.77 -17.47 30.59
C LEU A 24 -12.05 -18.25 29.31
N LEU A 25 -11.38 -17.88 28.22
CA LEU A 25 -11.28 -18.70 27.02
C LEU A 25 -10.79 -20.08 27.49
N PRO A 26 -11.57 -21.16 27.33
CA PRO A 26 -10.98 -22.47 27.44
C PRO A 26 -9.96 -22.55 26.30
N THR A 27 -8.73 -22.87 26.66
CA THR A 27 -7.60 -23.07 25.76
C THR A 27 -8.00 -23.99 24.61
N LEU A 28 -8.26 -23.41 23.43
CA LEU A 28 -8.54 -24.10 22.16
C LEU A 28 -7.29 -24.78 21.56
N GLU A 29 -6.28 -25.06 22.37
CA GLU A 29 -5.01 -25.66 21.94
C GLU A 29 -5.08 -27.20 21.90
N ASN A 30 -6.16 -27.81 22.42
CA ASN A 30 -6.27 -29.26 22.62
C ASN A 30 -7.27 -29.98 21.69
N GLN A 31 -7.89 -29.30 20.71
CA GLN A 31 -8.88 -29.93 19.82
C GLN A 31 -8.59 -29.81 18.32
N VAL A 32 -7.53 -29.10 17.91
CA VAL A 32 -7.09 -29.08 16.51
C VAL A 32 -6.07 -30.21 16.31
N PRO A 33 -6.24 -31.12 15.33
CA PRO A 33 -5.20 -32.08 14.99
C PRO A 33 -3.95 -31.33 14.53
N SER A 34 -2.90 -31.34 15.35
CA SER A 34 -1.62 -30.71 15.00
C SER A 34 -0.91 -31.53 13.92
N LEU A 35 -1.06 -31.10 12.66
CA LEU A 35 -0.31 -31.67 11.55
C LEU A 35 1.17 -31.30 11.71
N LYS A 36 2.03 -32.32 11.83
CA LYS A 36 3.48 -32.11 11.90
C LYS A 36 4.02 -31.92 10.48
N PRO A 37 4.90 -30.94 10.24
CA PRO A 37 5.54 -30.77 8.94
C PRO A 37 6.36 -32.02 8.59
N ILE A 38 6.23 -32.48 7.35
CA ILE A 38 6.86 -33.72 6.86
C ILE A 38 8.10 -33.39 6.03
N THR A 39 9.15 -34.20 6.14
CA THR A 39 10.32 -34.08 5.26
C THR A 39 9.97 -34.63 3.88
N PRO A 40 10.20 -33.87 2.79
CA PRO A 40 9.86 -34.30 1.45
C PRO A 40 10.64 -35.59 1.12
N ASN A 41 9.94 -36.62 0.65
CA ASN A 41 10.52 -37.89 0.25
C ASN A 41 10.06 -38.22 -1.17
N ASP A 42 10.99 -38.56 -2.05
CA ASP A 42 10.69 -38.83 -3.47
C ASP A 42 9.85 -40.10 -3.69
N ALA A 43 9.81 -41.01 -2.72
CA ALA A 43 9.13 -42.29 -2.88
C ALA A 43 7.62 -42.29 -2.53
N TYR A 44 7.17 -41.39 -1.64
CA TYR A 44 5.82 -41.42 -1.09
C TYR A 44 5.17 -40.03 -1.05
N VAL A 45 3.85 -39.99 -1.22
CA VAL A 45 3.02 -38.83 -0.86
C VAL A 45 2.28 -39.14 0.44
N SER A 46 2.17 -38.14 1.31
CA SER A 46 1.41 -38.23 2.55
C SER A 46 0.17 -37.37 2.46
N CYS A 47 -0.98 -37.95 2.81
CA CYS A 47 -2.25 -37.25 2.78
C CYS A 47 -3.17 -37.67 3.93
N THR A 48 -4.09 -36.78 4.24
CA THR A 48 -5.21 -36.98 5.15
C THR A 48 -6.46 -37.30 4.34
N ILE A 49 -7.23 -38.31 4.75
CA ILE A 49 -8.33 -38.89 3.97
C ILE A 49 -9.65 -38.73 4.70
N PHE A 50 -10.62 -38.15 4.01
CA PHE A 50 -12.01 -38.04 4.43
C PHE A 50 -12.85 -39.10 3.73
N ASN A 51 -13.76 -39.74 4.46
CA ASN A 51 -14.70 -40.71 3.91
C ASN A 51 -15.99 -40.03 3.39
N ASN A 52 -16.90 -40.84 2.84
CA ASN A 52 -18.22 -40.40 2.34
C ASN A 52 -19.08 -39.73 3.42
N LYS A 53 -18.90 -40.12 4.69
CA LYS A 53 -19.61 -39.51 5.81
C LYS A 53 -19.02 -38.16 6.21
N GLY A 54 -17.81 -37.83 5.76
CA GLY A 54 -17.08 -36.62 6.12
C GLY A 54 -16.10 -36.77 7.28
N ASP A 55 -15.95 -37.98 7.85
CA ASP A 55 -15.06 -38.21 8.98
C ASP A 55 -13.63 -38.51 8.51
N ILE A 56 -12.65 -38.11 9.32
CA ILE A 56 -11.22 -38.38 9.05
C ILE A 56 -10.91 -39.86 9.30
N THR A 57 -10.52 -40.59 8.26
CA THR A 57 -10.18 -42.02 8.37
C THR A 57 -8.71 -42.28 8.67
N ALA A 58 -7.83 -41.42 8.15
CA ALA A 58 -6.40 -41.51 8.35
C ALA A 58 -5.76 -40.13 8.20
N VAL A 59 -4.77 -39.85 9.06
CA VAL A 59 -3.97 -38.62 9.04
C VAL A 59 -2.54 -38.99 8.63
N SER A 60 -1.96 -38.22 7.70
CA SER A 60 -0.59 -38.41 7.19
C SER A 60 -0.29 -39.84 6.73
N ARG A 61 -1.25 -40.47 6.05
CA ARG A 61 -1.09 -41.81 5.47
C ARG A 61 -0.17 -41.72 4.25
N LYS A 62 0.84 -42.58 4.20
CA LYS A 62 1.82 -42.62 3.12
C LYS A 62 1.34 -43.54 1.98
N PHE A 63 1.35 -43.04 0.76
CA PHE A 63 1.07 -43.79 -0.46
C PHE A 63 2.25 -43.73 -1.42
N PRO A 64 2.58 -44.85 -2.09
CA PRO A 64 3.59 -44.82 -3.16
C PRO A 64 3.09 -43.98 -4.33
N LYS A 65 3.92 -43.07 -4.85
CA LYS A 65 3.51 -42.04 -5.83
C LYS A 65 2.92 -42.61 -7.12
N LEU A 66 3.60 -43.57 -7.76
CA LEU A 66 3.17 -44.10 -9.07
C LEU A 66 1.86 -44.91 -9.01
N PRO A 67 1.67 -45.85 -8.06
CA PRO A 67 0.37 -46.52 -7.88
C PRO A 67 -0.75 -45.53 -7.57
N PHE A 68 -0.49 -44.58 -6.66
CA PHE A 68 -1.50 -43.58 -6.27
C PHE A 68 -2.00 -42.76 -7.47
N LEU A 69 -1.10 -42.29 -8.33
CA LEU A 69 -1.50 -41.55 -9.53
C LEU A 69 -2.33 -42.40 -10.48
N ARG A 70 -1.96 -43.68 -10.67
CA ARG A 70 -2.68 -44.60 -11.56
C ARG A 70 -4.10 -44.86 -11.05
N ASP A 71 -4.25 -45.05 -9.74
CA ASP A 71 -5.54 -45.36 -9.11
C ASP A 71 -6.53 -44.19 -9.26
N HIS A 72 -6.04 -42.96 -9.30
CA HIS A 72 -6.86 -41.74 -9.45
C HIS A 72 -6.90 -41.19 -10.89
N GLY A 73 -6.39 -41.95 -11.88
CA GLY A 73 -6.42 -41.53 -13.29
C GLY A 73 -5.54 -40.32 -13.63
N LEU A 74 -4.50 -40.07 -12.83
CA LEU A 74 -3.59 -38.93 -12.98
C LEU A 74 -2.32 -39.30 -13.75
N PHE A 75 -1.81 -38.35 -14.52
CA PHE A 75 -0.56 -38.54 -15.25
C PHE A 75 0.66 -38.21 -14.38
N PRO A 76 1.85 -38.77 -14.66
CA PRO A 76 3.07 -38.40 -13.95
C PRO A 76 3.40 -36.90 -13.94
N ARG A 77 2.92 -36.13 -14.94
CA ARG A 77 3.06 -34.66 -14.98
C ARG A 77 2.24 -33.93 -13.91
N ASP A 78 1.14 -34.53 -13.46
CA ASP A 78 0.24 -33.97 -12.45
C ASP A 78 0.84 -34.13 -11.04
N LEU A 79 1.87 -34.98 -10.89
CA LEU A 79 2.56 -35.19 -9.62
C LEU A 79 3.11 -33.90 -9.01
N ARG A 80 3.58 -32.97 -9.85
CA ARG A 80 4.09 -31.69 -9.36
C ARG A 80 3.03 -30.97 -8.53
N LYS A 81 1.76 -31.02 -8.97
CA LYS A 81 0.58 -30.41 -8.29
C LYS A 81 0.26 -31.05 -6.94
N LEU A 82 0.76 -32.26 -6.69
CA LEU A 82 0.46 -33.07 -5.50
C LEU A 82 1.62 -33.18 -4.52
N ASP A 83 2.86 -33.03 -5.00
CA ASP A 83 4.02 -33.26 -4.15
C ASP A 83 4.15 -32.19 -3.07
N SER A 84 4.69 -32.60 -1.93
CA SER A 84 5.06 -31.80 -0.75
C SER A 84 6.12 -30.72 -1.00
N SER A 85 6.45 -30.45 -2.28
CA SER A 85 7.43 -29.45 -2.68
C SER A 85 7.11 -28.07 -2.13
N THR A 86 8.17 -27.37 -1.71
CA THR A 86 8.16 -26.04 -1.07
C THR A 86 8.01 -24.87 -2.04
N VAL A 87 7.97 -25.13 -3.35
CA VAL A 87 7.89 -24.08 -4.36
C VAL A 87 6.42 -23.71 -4.57
N ASP A 88 6.11 -22.43 -4.40
CA ASP A 88 4.79 -21.85 -4.66
C ASP A 88 4.36 -22.23 -6.09
N MET A 89 3.37 -23.11 -6.16
CA MET A 89 2.82 -23.55 -7.43
C MET A 89 1.72 -22.60 -7.88
N ILE A 90 1.64 -22.45 -9.20
CA ILE A 90 0.57 -21.70 -9.87
C ILE A 90 -0.78 -22.28 -9.40
N PRO A 91 -1.72 -21.44 -8.95
CA PRO A 91 -3.03 -21.91 -8.57
C PRO A 91 -3.68 -22.62 -9.76
N SER A 92 -4.32 -23.75 -9.51
CA SER A 92 -5.01 -24.46 -10.58
C SER A 92 -6.10 -25.34 -10.01
N ILE A 93 -7.27 -25.28 -10.63
CA ILE A 93 -8.35 -26.24 -10.44
C ILE A 93 -8.43 -27.02 -11.75
N VAL A 94 -8.08 -28.31 -11.71
CA VAL A 94 -8.16 -29.19 -12.87
C VAL A 94 -9.28 -30.18 -12.66
N ILE A 95 -10.24 -30.16 -13.58
CA ILE A 95 -11.33 -31.12 -13.60
C ILE A 95 -10.86 -32.36 -14.37
N LYS A 96 -10.98 -33.54 -13.74
CA LYS A 96 -10.80 -34.84 -14.38
C LYS A 96 -12.14 -35.60 -14.32
N PRO A 97 -12.35 -36.64 -15.15
CA PRO A 97 -13.61 -37.38 -15.17
C PRO A 97 -14.01 -38.02 -13.84
N THR A 98 -13.05 -38.32 -12.97
CA THR A 98 -13.25 -39.02 -11.70
C THR A 98 -12.98 -38.17 -10.47
N CYS A 99 -12.28 -37.05 -10.61
CA CYS A 99 -11.84 -36.24 -9.47
C CYS A 99 -11.54 -34.78 -9.85
N LEU A 100 -11.63 -33.90 -8.87
CA LEU A 100 -11.17 -32.52 -8.95
C LEU A 100 -9.80 -32.40 -8.29
N LEU A 101 -8.83 -31.88 -9.02
CA LEU A 101 -7.50 -31.57 -8.50
C LEU A 101 -7.43 -30.09 -8.18
N VAL A 102 -7.36 -29.75 -6.90
CA VAL A 102 -7.33 -28.37 -6.41
C VAL A 102 -5.95 -28.06 -5.84
N ASN A 103 -5.31 -27.05 -6.39
CA ASN A 103 -4.08 -26.47 -5.85
C ASN A 103 -4.29 -24.96 -5.67
N LEU A 104 -4.53 -24.53 -4.44
CA LEU A 104 -4.79 -23.12 -4.11
C LEU A 104 -3.99 -22.76 -2.85
N LEU A 105 -3.09 -21.77 -2.96
CA LEU A 105 -2.19 -21.33 -1.89
C LEU A 105 -1.41 -22.50 -1.24
N HIS A 106 -1.83 -22.90 -0.04
CA HIS A 106 -1.21 -23.93 0.78
C HIS A 106 -2.00 -25.25 0.75
N VAL A 107 -3.15 -25.28 0.07
CA VAL A 107 -4.04 -26.43 -0.03
C VAL A 107 -3.79 -27.16 -1.34
N LYS A 108 -3.38 -28.42 -1.22
CA LYS A 108 -3.31 -29.39 -2.31
C LYS A 108 -4.31 -30.49 -1.98
N ALA A 109 -5.32 -30.65 -2.82
CA ALA A 109 -6.39 -31.61 -2.56
C ALA A 109 -6.86 -32.32 -3.83
N ILE A 110 -7.26 -33.58 -3.67
CA ILE A 110 -8.07 -34.33 -4.65
C ILE A 110 -9.44 -34.53 -4.03
N ILE A 111 -10.48 -34.11 -4.74
CA ILE A 111 -11.87 -34.30 -4.35
C ILE A 111 -12.47 -35.34 -5.30
N GLU A 112 -12.98 -36.41 -4.74
CA GLU A 112 -13.81 -37.39 -5.43
C GLU A 112 -15.28 -37.23 -4.99
N LYS A 113 -16.18 -37.98 -5.63
CA LYS A 113 -17.61 -38.01 -5.23
C LYS A 113 -17.86 -38.48 -3.80
N ASP A 114 -16.99 -39.34 -3.26
CA ASP A 114 -17.19 -40.01 -1.97
C ASP A 114 -16.01 -39.83 -1.01
N ASN A 115 -14.86 -39.29 -1.45
CA ASN A 115 -13.67 -39.13 -0.62
C ASN A 115 -12.96 -37.81 -0.92
N VAL A 116 -12.21 -37.30 0.05
CA VAL A 116 -11.29 -36.16 -0.15
C VAL A 116 -9.91 -36.53 0.36
N TYR A 117 -8.88 -36.23 -0.43
CA TYR A 117 -7.48 -36.40 -0.08
C TYR A 117 -6.83 -35.03 0.03
N VAL A 118 -6.38 -34.64 1.21
CA VAL A 118 -5.62 -33.40 1.40
C VAL A 118 -4.15 -33.75 1.66
N PHE A 119 -3.25 -33.21 0.83
CA PHE A 119 -1.84 -33.54 0.90
C PHE A 119 -1.12 -32.72 1.96
N ASP A 120 -0.19 -33.37 2.64
CA ASP A 120 0.61 -32.73 3.66
C ASP A 120 1.66 -31.80 3.03
N THR A 121 2.09 -30.82 3.82
CA THR A 121 3.08 -29.82 3.43
C THR A 121 4.32 -29.89 4.33
N SER A 122 5.47 -29.51 3.78
CA SER A 122 6.72 -29.37 4.53
C SER A 122 6.83 -28.01 5.23
N ASN A 123 6.05 -27.01 4.81
CA ASN A 123 6.09 -25.66 5.40
C ASN A 123 5.27 -25.62 6.70
N LYS A 124 5.88 -25.12 7.78
CA LYS A 124 5.25 -25.03 9.11
C LYS A 124 4.03 -24.12 9.13
N ASP A 125 4.09 -22.96 8.48
CA ASP A 125 2.99 -22.01 8.43
C ASP A 125 1.79 -22.61 7.67
N SER A 126 2.07 -23.21 6.51
CA SER A 126 1.09 -23.95 5.73
C SER A 126 0.47 -25.12 6.51
N ALA A 127 1.26 -25.86 7.30
CA ALA A 127 0.75 -26.98 8.10
C ALA A 127 -0.22 -26.51 9.18
N MET A 128 0.02 -25.34 9.80
CA MET A 128 -0.92 -24.75 10.76
C MET A 128 -2.24 -24.36 10.10
N LYS A 129 -2.19 -23.70 8.93
CA LYS A 129 -3.38 -23.32 8.15
C LYS A 129 -4.16 -24.54 7.66
N LEU A 130 -3.46 -25.60 7.24
CA LEU A 130 -4.07 -26.89 6.90
C LEU A 130 -4.77 -27.55 8.10
N GLY A 131 -4.22 -27.42 9.31
CA GLY A 131 -4.87 -27.96 10.52
C GLY A 131 -6.26 -27.36 10.77
N ILE A 132 -6.41 -26.05 10.52
CA ILE A 132 -7.69 -25.34 10.60
C ILE A 132 -8.63 -25.85 9.49
N LEU A 133 -8.13 -25.98 8.25
CA LEU A 133 -8.89 -26.53 7.14
C LEU A 133 -9.43 -27.93 7.46
N MET A 134 -8.63 -28.81 8.09
CA MET A 134 -9.08 -30.19 8.36
C MET A 134 -10.31 -30.20 9.27
N TYR A 135 -10.33 -29.34 10.28
CA TYR A 135 -11.46 -29.21 11.20
C TYR A 135 -12.70 -28.64 10.51
N ASP A 136 -12.53 -27.58 9.71
CA ASP A 136 -13.64 -26.96 8.97
C ASP A 136 -14.25 -27.93 7.95
N LEU A 137 -13.39 -28.70 7.28
CA LEU A 137 -13.76 -29.66 6.26
C LEU A 137 -14.50 -30.86 6.89
N GLU A 138 -14.02 -31.39 8.02
CA GLU A 138 -14.72 -32.43 8.79
C GLU A 138 -16.12 -31.95 9.22
N SER A 139 -16.20 -30.73 9.75
CA SER A 139 -17.46 -30.12 10.20
C SER A 139 -18.47 -29.95 9.07
N LYS A 140 -18.05 -29.43 7.91
CA LYS A 140 -18.91 -29.20 6.73
C LYS A 140 -19.26 -30.47 5.96
N LEU A 141 -18.37 -31.46 5.92
CA LEU A 141 -18.65 -32.74 5.26
C LEU A 141 -19.53 -33.65 6.12
N SER A 142 -19.35 -33.65 7.44
CA SER A 142 -20.15 -34.47 8.36
C SER A 142 -21.63 -34.07 8.29
N ARG A 143 -22.49 -35.02 7.91
CA ARG A 143 -23.95 -34.79 7.76
C ARG A 143 -24.69 -34.53 9.09
N ASN A 144 -23.97 -34.36 10.19
CA ASN A 144 -24.54 -34.31 11.53
C ASN A 144 -25.16 -32.94 11.89
N ILE A 145 -25.04 -31.92 11.03
CA ILE A 145 -25.65 -30.62 11.26
C ILE A 145 -26.85 -30.45 10.30
N PRO A 146 -28.09 -30.63 10.77
CA PRO A 146 -29.28 -30.36 9.98
C PRO A 146 -29.50 -28.84 9.93
N THR A 147 -28.73 -28.13 9.11
CA THR A 147 -29.13 -26.79 8.67
C THR A 147 -30.02 -26.95 7.43
N GLN A 148 -31.20 -26.33 7.46
CA GLN A 148 -32.30 -26.51 6.49
C GLN A 148 -31.95 -26.21 5.01
N HIS A 149 -30.73 -25.76 4.72
CA HIS A 149 -30.23 -25.45 3.37
C HIS A 149 -29.15 -26.42 2.85
N MET A 150 -28.60 -27.31 3.69
CA MET A 150 -27.42 -28.13 3.35
C MET A 150 -27.77 -29.50 2.75
N SER A 151 -29.05 -29.87 2.70
CA SER A 151 -29.54 -31.17 2.23
C SER A 151 -29.54 -31.35 0.71
N SER A 152 -29.17 -30.33 -0.07
CA SER A 152 -29.23 -30.38 -1.54
C SER A 152 -27.87 -30.28 -2.24
N GLN A 153 -26.77 -30.05 -1.51
CA GLN A 153 -25.46 -29.85 -2.12
C GLN A 153 -24.66 -31.17 -2.15
N TYR A 154 -24.11 -31.50 -3.32
CA TYR A 154 -23.30 -32.69 -3.51
C TYR A 154 -22.02 -32.67 -2.65
N TYR A 155 -21.47 -33.84 -2.34
CA TYR A 155 -20.33 -34.00 -1.43
C TYR A 155 -19.10 -33.23 -1.93
N GLU A 156 -18.81 -33.33 -3.23
CA GLU A 156 -17.70 -32.68 -3.90
C GLU A 156 -17.77 -31.14 -3.84
N HIS A 157 -18.97 -30.56 -3.97
CA HIS A 157 -19.14 -29.11 -3.87
C HIS A 157 -19.02 -28.62 -2.43
N ARG A 158 -19.47 -29.39 -1.43
CA ARG A 158 -19.23 -29.06 -0.02
C ARG A 158 -17.74 -29.09 0.32
N ALA A 159 -17.00 -30.06 -0.22
CA ALA A 159 -15.54 -30.11 -0.07
C ALA A 159 -14.88 -28.89 -0.72
N LEU A 160 -15.24 -28.57 -1.97
CA LEU A 160 -14.71 -27.43 -2.71
C LEU A 160 -15.00 -26.11 -2.00
N GLU A 161 -16.24 -25.90 -1.54
CA GLU A 161 -16.66 -24.71 -0.80
C GLU A 161 -15.84 -24.54 0.48
N SER A 162 -15.61 -25.63 1.22
CA SER A 162 -14.80 -25.61 2.44
C SER A 162 -13.37 -25.16 2.15
N ILE A 163 -12.78 -25.63 1.05
CA ILE A 163 -11.45 -25.21 0.61
C ILE A 163 -11.45 -23.73 0.21
N LEU A 164 -12.44 -23.28 -0.57
CA LEU A 164 -12.53 -21.88 -1.00
C LEU A 164 -12.71 -20.92 0.18
N ILE A 165 -13.54 -21.27 1.17
CA ILE A 165 -13.70 -20.47 2.40
C ILE A 165 -12.37 -20.33 3.14
N ASN A 166 -11.63 -21.42 3.31
CA ASN A 166 -10.35 -21.40 3.99
C ASN A 166 -9.33 -20.53 3.23
N VAL A 167 -9.28 -20.68 1.90
CA VAL A 167 -8.42 -19.87 1.02
C VAL A 167 -8.78 -18.38 1.12
N MET A 168 -10.06 -18.03 1.02
CA MET A 168 -10.49 -16.63 1.12
C MET A 168 -10.23 -16.04 2.51
N THR A 169 -10.45 -16.81 3.58
CA THR A 169 -10.12 -16.38 4.94
C THR A 169 -8.62 -16.10 5.08
N CYS A 170 -7.77 -16.96 4.51
CA CYS A 170 -6.32 -16.72 4.49
C CYS A 170 -5.97 -15.44 3.74
N LEU A 171 -6.52 -15.23 2.54
CA LEU A 171 -6.31 -14.01 1.76
C LEU A 171 -6.78 -12.76 2.51
N GLU A 172 -7.93 -12.83 3.17
CA GLU A 172 -8.49 -11.72 3.95
C GLU A 172 -7.57 -11.31 5.10
N THR A 173 -7.05 -12.28 5.86
CA THR A 173 -6.13 -12.00 6.97
C THR A 173 -4.81 -11.39 6.49
N GLU A 174 -4.24 -11.92 5.40
CA GLU A 174 -3.01 -11.41 4.80
C GLU A 174 -3.22 -9.99 4.24
N PHE A 175 -4.33 -9.75 3.56
CA PHE A 175 -4.69 -8.42 3.05
C PHE A 175 -4.85 -7.39 4.17
N LYS A 176 -5.64 -7.71 5.21
CA LYS A 176 -5.85 -6.82 6.36
C LYS A 176 -4.54 -6.49 7.07
N HIS A 177 -3.61 -7.44 7.15
CA HIS A 177 -2.28 -7.20 7.69
C HIS A 177 -1.51 -6.18 6.84
N HIS A 178 -1.44 -6.38 5.52
CA HIS A 178 -0.74 -5.45 4.64
C HIS A 178 -1.39 -4.06 4.61
N LEU A 179 -2.71 -3.97 4.60
CA LEU A 179 -3.46 -2.72 4.66
C LEU A 179 -3.16 -1.94 5.95
N GLY A 180 -3.15 -2.63 7.09
CA GLY A 180 -2.83 -2.02 8.38
C GLY A 180 -1.39 -1.50 8.44
N VAL A 181 -0.42 -2.31 8.03
CA VAL A 181 1.01 -1.93 8.06
C VAL A 181 1.31 -0.79 7.09
N CYS A 182 0.90 -0.91 5.81
CA CYS A 182 1.16 0.12 4.82
C CYS A 182 0.39 1.41 5.15
N GLY A 183 -0.87 1.31 5.61
CA GLY A 183 -1.67 2.46 5.99
C GLY A 183 -1.07 3.25 7.16
N MET A 184 -0.50 2.59 8.17
CA MET A 184 0.22 3.27 9.25
C MET A 184 1.44 4.03 8.73
N ILE A 185 2.28 3.39 7.92
CA ILE A 185 3.51 4.01 7.39
C ILE A 185 3.18 5.18 6.46
N LEU A 186 2.14 5.05 5.63
CA LEU A 186 1.68 6.12 4.74
C LEU A 186 1.21 7.35 5.53
N ASN A 187 0.41 7.17 6.57
CA ASN A 187 -0.03 8.28 7.43
C ASN A 187 1.16 8.95 8.13
N GLU A 188 2.13 8.17 8.60
CA GLU A 188 3.34 8.72 9.22
C GLU A 188 4.21 9.51 8.24
N LEU A 189 4.30 9.09 6.98
CA LEU A 189 5.02 9.79 5.92
C LEU A 189 4.31 11.07 5.46
N GLU A 190 2.98 11.12 5.57
CA GLU A 190 2.19 12.33 5.33
C GLU A 190 2.48 13.42 6.39
N ASP A 191 2.67 13.01 7.64
CA ASP A 191 3.01 13.91 8.75
C ASP A 191 4.48 14.36 8.72
N GLU A 192 5.42 13.42 8.55
CA GLU A 192 6.86 13.69 8.52
C GLU A 192 7.59 12.80 7.51
N ILE A 193 8.28 13.43 6.57
CA ILE A 193 9.04 12.74 5.52
C ILE A 193 10.36 12.24 6.08
N ASP A 194 10.41 10.93 6.30
CA ASP A 194 11.61 10.22 6.76
C ASP A 194 12.06 9.18 5.71
N ARG A 195 13.39 9.12 5.50
CA ARG A 195 14.02 8.19 4.54
C ARG A 195 13.92 6.75 5.01
N ASP A 196 14.02 6.50 6.32
CA ASP A 196 13.98 5.14 6.85
C ASP A 196 12.57 4.56 6.73
N LYS A 197 11.54 5.36 7.03
CA LYS A 197 10.13 5.00 6.81
C LYS A 197 9.79 4.74 5.35
N LEU A 198 10.34 5.55 4.43
CA LEU A 198 10.19 5.31 2.99
C LEU A 198 10.80 3.96 2.58
N ARG A 199 11.99 3.63 3.09
CA ARG A 199 12.63 2.33 2.83
C ARG A 199 11.77 1.18 3.35
N ASP A 200 11.24 1.31 4.56
CA ASP A 200 10.37 0.30 5.15
C ASP A 200 9.05 0.14 4.36
N LEU A 201 8.47 1.25 3.88
CA LEU A 201 7.31 1.24 2.98
C LEU A 201 7.62 0.46 1.69
N LEU A 202 8.79 0.67 1.08
CA LEU A 202 9.19 -0.03 -0.15
C LEU A 202 9.39 -1.54 0.08
N ILE A 203 9.94 -1.93 1.22
CA ILE A 203 10.05 -3.35 1.59
C ILE A 203 8.66 -3.97 1.72
N LYS A 204 7.72 -3.26 2.38
CA LYS A 204 6.33 -3.73 2.53
C LYS A 204 5.54 -3.70 1.23
N SER A 205 5.81 -2.77 0.33
CA SER A 205 5.25 -2.74 -1.03
C SER A 205 5.62 -4.01 -1.82
N LYS A 206 6.83 -4.54 -1.66
CA LYS A 206 7.23 -5.80 -2.29
C LYS A 206 6.39 -6.99 -1.79
N GLU A 207 6.13 -7.07 -0.48
CA GLU A 207 5.26 -8.10 0.10
C GLU A 207 3.82 -7.96 -0.43
N LEU A 208 3.27 -6.74 -0.47
CA LEU A 208 1.96 -6.46 -1.04
C LEU A 208 1.88 -6.81 -2.53
N THR A 209 2.96 -6.62 -3.29
CA THR A 209 3.04 -7.01 -4.71
C THR A 209 2.95 -8.52 -4.88
N SER A 210 3.63 -9.29 -4.01
CA SER A 210 3.52 -10.75 -3.99
C SER A 210 2.11 -11.19 -3.65
N PHE A 211 1.47 -10.57 -2.65
CA PHE A 211 0.06 -10.80 -2.33
C PHE A 211 -0.85 -10.53 -3.53
N TYR A 212 -0.71 -9.37 -4.18
CA TYR A 212 -1.49 -9.00 -5.36
C TYR A 212 -1.36 -10.03 -6.49
N GLN A 213 -0.13 -10.43 -6.82
CA GLN A 213 0.12 -11.43 -7.87
C GLN A 213 -0.49 -12.79 -7.54
N LYS A 214 -0.39 -13.24 -6.28
CA LYS A 214 -1.01 -14.50 -5.84
C LYS A 214 -2.55 -14.45 -5.96
N SER A 215 -3.17 -13.39 -5.47
CA SER A 215 -4.62 -13.20 -5.52
C SER A 215 -5.13 -13.05 -6.96
N LEU A 216 -4.36 -12.36 -7.82
CA LEU A 216 -4.65 -12.21 -9.24
C LEU A 216 -4.74 -13.57 -9.93
N LEU A 217 -3.73 -14.43 -9.74
CA LEU A 217 -3.72 -15.76 -10.33
C LEU A 217 -4.89 -16.63 -9.83
N ILE A 218 -5.29 -16.51 -8.56
CA ILE A 218 -6.45 -17.25 -8.02
C ILE A 218 -7.74 -16.74 -8.67
N ARG A 219 -7.92 -15.42 -8.76
CA ARG A 219 -9.07 -14.82 -9.42
C ARG A 219 -9.17 -15.27 -10.87
N ASP A 220 -8.07 -15.20 -11.62
CA ASP A 220 -8.04 -15.60 -13.03
C ASP A 220 -8.38 -17.09 -13.19
N THR A 221 -7.92 -17.97 -12.29
CA THR A 221 -8.32 -19.39 -12.33
C THR A 221 -9.80 -19.64 -12.04
N LEU A 222 -10.43 -18.78 -11.24
CA LEU A 222 -11.87 -18.86 -10.99
C LEU A 222 -12.66 -18.28 -12.18
N ASP A 223 -12.14 -17.24 -12.84
CA ASP A 223 -12.70 -16.64 -14.05
C ASP A 223 -12.72 -17.67 -15.19
N GLU A 224 -11.58 -18.27 -15.50
CA GLU A 224 -11.43 -19.30 -16.53
C GLU A 224 -12.40 -20.47 -16.33
N LEU A 225 -12.62 -20.85 -15.07
CA LEU A 225 -13.50 -21.96 -14.71
C LEU A 225 -14.99 -21.57 -14.80
N LEU A 226 -15.34 -20.31 -14.53
CA LEU A 226 -16.69 -19.78 -14.72
C LEU A 226 -17.06 -19.61 -16.20
N GLU A 227 -16.08 -19.29 -17.06
CA GLU A 227 -16.30 -19.13 -18.51
C GLU A 227 -16.58 -20.47 -19.23
N SER A 228 -16.07 -21.59 -18.69
CA SER A 228 -16.14 -22.91 -19.31
C SER A 228 -17.33 -23.74 -18.82
N ALA A 229 -18.41 -23.77 -19.60
CA ALA A 229 -19.58 -24.60 -19.29
C ALA A 229 -19.27 -26.12 -19.28
N GLU A 230 -18.25 -26.57 -20.02
CA GLU A 230 -17.79 -27.97 -20.00
C GLU A 230 -17.16 -28.32 -18.66
N ASP A 231 -16.32 -27.44 -18.12
CA ASP A 231 -15.69 -27.64 -16.82
C ASP A 231 -16.71 -27.59 -15.69
N LEU A 232 -17.65 -26.64 -15.72
CA LEU A 232 -18.76 -26.58 -14.76
C LEU A 232 -19.62 -27.85 -14.76
N ALA A 233 -19.91 -28.41 -15.95
CA ALA A 233 -20.64 -29.67 -16.04
C ALA A 233 -19.82 -30.85 -15.48
N ALA A 234 -18.52 -30.88 -15.77
CA ALA A 234 -17.61 -31.93 -15.34
C ALA A 234 -17.30 -31.87 -13.82
N MET A 235 -17.60 -30.77 -13.14
CA MET A 235 -17.50 -30.69 -11.67
C MET A 235 -18.55 -31.52 -10.92
N TYR A 236 -19.65 -31.91 -11.57
CA TYR A 236 -20.65 -32.81 -10.97
C TYR A 236 -20.16 -34.26 -11.08
N LEU A 237 -19.46 -34.74 -10.04
CA LEU A 237 -18.90 -36.09 -9.99
C LEU A 237 -19.93 -37.15 -9.54
N SER A 238 -20.90 -36.74 -8.72
CA SER A 238 -21.96 -37.60 -8.18
C SER A 238 -23.03 -37.93 -9.21
N GLU A 239 -23.35 -36.99 -10.10
CA GLU A 239 -24.38 -37.13 -11.13
C GLU A 239 -23.83 -36.57 -12.45
N THR A 240 -23.59 -37.42 -13.44
CA THR A 240 -23.08 -36.98 -14.74
C THR A 240 -24.15 -36.17 -15.46
N ARG A 241 -24.04 -34.84 -15.41
CA ARG A 241 -24.92 -33.94 -16.15
C ARG A 241 -24.40 -33.73 -17.57
N SER A 242 -25.26 -33.90 -18.57
CA SER A 242 -24.93 -33.52 -19.94
C SER A 242 -24.99 -31.99 -20.09
N THR A 243 -24.06 -31.42 -20.85
CA THR A 243 -24.01 -29.98 -21.21
C THR A 243 -25.30 -29.43 -21.85
N GLN A 244 -26.22 -30.28 -22.29
CA GLN A 244 -27.51 -29.89 -22.86
C GLN A 244 -28.54 -29.42 -21.80
N ASN A 245 -28.39 -29.85 -20.55
CA ASN A 245 -29.24 -29.45 -19.44
C ASN A 245 -28.49 -28.38 -18.64
N ASN A 246 -28.53 -27.13 -19.12
CA ASN A 246 -27.83 -25.93 -18.62
C ASN A 246 -28.13 -25.50 -17.15
N ASN A 247 -28.55 -26.42 -16.28
CA ASN A 247 -28.83 -26.10 -14.88
C ASN A 247 -27.57 -26.33 -14.03
N PHE A 248 -26.52 -25.54 -14.25
CA PHE A 248 -25.31 -25.52 -13.39
C PHE A 248 -25.28 -24.33 -12.42
N SER A 249 -26.41 -23.61 -12.31
CA SER A 249 -26.55 -22.36 -11.56
C SER A 249 -26.09 -22.45 -10.10
N ASP A 250 -26.23 -23.61 -9.45
CA ASP A 250 -25.81 -23.78 -8.05
C ASP A 250 -24.28 -23.67 -7.88
N VAL A 251 -23.52 -24.31 -8.78
CA VAL A 251 -22.05 -24.31 -8.74
C VAL A 251 -21.50 -22.99 -9.26
N GLU A 252 -22.12 -22.46 -10.32
CA GLU A 252 -21.81 -21.14 -10.85
C GLU A 252 -21.96 -20.06 -9.78
N MET A 253 -23.10 -19.99 -9.08
CA MET A 253 -23.35 -19.03 -8.00
C MET A 253 -22.34 -19.17 -6.84
N LEU A 254 -21.99 -20.42 -6.49
CA LEU A 254 -20.96 -20.71 -5.48
C LEU A 254 -19.62 -20.10 -5.90
N LEU A 255 -19.17 -20.38 -7.12
CA LEU A 255 -17.90 -19.91 -7.64
C LEU A 255 -17.88 -18.39 -7.85
N GLU A 256 -18.97 -17.82 -8.37
CA GLU A 256 -19.14 -16.37 -8.53
C GLU A 256 -18.97 -15.63 -7.19
N THR A 257 -19.53 -16.18 -6.11
CA THR A 257 -19.41 -15.58 -4.78
C THR A 257 -17.95 -15.46 -4.35
N TYR A 258 -17.17 -16.53 -4.50
CA TYR A 258 -15.74 -16.52 -4.15
C TYR A 258 -14.90 -15.74 -5.15
N TYR A 259 -15.25 -15.76 -6.44
CA TYR A 259 -14.63 -14.93 -7.46
C TYR A 259 -14.77 -13.44 -7.11
N LYS A 260 -15.98 -12.97 -6.78
CA LYS A 260 -16.24 -11.57 -6.42
C LYS A 260 -15.48 -11.17 -5.16
N GLN A 261 -15.42 -12.05 -4.16
CA GLN A 261 -14.63 -11.81 -2.95
C GLN A 261 -13.13 -11.68 -3.26
N CYS A 262 -12.59 -12.56 -4.11
CA CYS A 262 -11.19 -12.51 -4.53
C CYS A 262 -10.88 -11.25 -5.35
N ASP A 263 -11.76 -10.90 -6.30
CA ASP A 263 -11.62 -9.71 -7.14
C ASP A 263 -11.65 -8.42 -6.31
N GLU A 264 -12.48 -8.35 -5.26
CA GLU A 264 -12.43 -7.23 -4.30
C GLU A 264 -11.04 -7.08 -3.67
N TYR A 265 -10.41 -8.18 -3.24
CA TYR A 265 -9.05 -8.13 -2.68
C TYR A 265 -8.01 -7.70 -3.73
N VAL A 266 -8.14 -8.14 -4.98
CA VAL A 266 -7.25 -7.73 -6.08
C VAL A 266 -7.41 -6.23 -6.37
N GLN A 267 -8.63 -5.72 -6.44
CA GLN A 267 -8.90 -4.30 -6.68
C GLN A 267 -8.38 -3.42 -5.52
N GLN A 268 -8.68 -3.79 -4.28
CA GLN A 268 -8.25 -3.02 -3.11
C GLN A 268 -6.73 -3.02 -2.94
N SER A 269 -6.07 -4.17 -3.14
CA SER A 269 -4.60 -4.24 -3.12
C SER A 269 -3.95 -3.49 -4.28
N GLY A 270 -4.56 -3.49 -5.46
CA GLY A 270 -4.15 -2.66 -6.60
C GLY A 270 -4.24 -1.17 -6.31
N SER A 271 -5.32 -0.71 -5.67
CA SER A 271 -5.46 0.68 -5.22
C SER A 271 -4.38 1.06 -4.21
N LEU A 272 -4.17 0.24 -3.18
CA LEU A 272 -3.15 0.50 -2.16
C LEU A 272 -1.74 0.56 -2.77
N MET A 273 -1.44 -0.29 -3.77
CA MET A 273 -0.18 -0.25 -4.49
C MET A 273 0.01 1.08 -5.23
N GLN A 274 -1.07 1.60 -5.83
CA GLN A 274 -1.04 2.88 -6.53
C GLN A 274 -0.86 4.04 -5.56
N ASP A 275 -1.49 3.98 -4.38
CA ASP A 275 -1.34 4.99 -3.33
C ASP A 275 0.11 5.03 -2.81
N ILE A 276 0.75 3.87 -2.63
CA ILE A 276 2.17 3.78 -2.26
C ILE A 276 3.06 4.45 -3.32
N LYS A 277 2.85 4.14 -4.60
CA LYS A 277 3.62 4.76 -5.70
C LYS A 277 3.41 6.28 -5.75
N SER A 278 2.17 6.73 -5.60
CA SER A 278 1.86 8.16 -5.57
C SER A 278 2.57 8.88 -4.41
N THR A 279 2.61 8.27 -3.23
CA THR A 279 3.32 8.84 -2.07
C THR A 279 4.83 8.83 -2.28
N GLU A 280 5.40 7.78 -2.89
CA GLU A 280 6.82 7.74 -3.27
C GLU A 280 7.18 8.91 -4.20
N ASP A 281 6.37 9.16 -5.23
CA ASP A 281 6.56 10.28 -6.16
C ASP A 281 6.50 11.64 -5.44
N VAL A 282 5.53 11.82 -4.54
CA VAL A 282 5.40 13.04 -3.73
C VAL A 282 6.62 13.25 -2.84
N VAL A 283 7.09 12.19 -2.16
CA VAL A 283 8.29 12.25 -1.30
C VAL A 283 9.51 12.62 -2.13
N ASN A 284 9.69 12.04 -3.32
CA ASN A 284 10.79 12.36 -4.21
C ASN A 284 10.77 13.83 -4.66
N ILE A 285 9.59 14.36 -5.03
CA ILE A 285 9.43 15.78 -5.38
C ILE A 285 9.83 16.68 -4.21
N ILE A 286 9.46 16.33 -2.98
CA ILE A 286 9.79 17.14 -1.79
C ILE A 286 11.28 17.07 -1.47
N LEU A 287 11.91 15.90 -1.61
CA LEU A 287 13.36 15.77 -1.43
C LEU A 287 14.15 16.61 -2.45
N ASP A 288 13.71 16.64 -3.70
CA ASP A 288 14.33 17.49 -4.74
C ASP A 288 14.10 18.98 -4.46
N ALA A 289 12.93 19.38 -3.98
CA ALA A 289 12.67 20.74 -3.55
C ALA A 289 13.58 21.16 -2.39
N ASN A 290 13.81 20.28 -1.42
CA ASN A 290 14.74 20.51 -0.31
C ASN A 290 16.19 20.62 -0.77
N ARG A 291 16.62 19.78 -1.73
CA ARG A 291 17.95 19.91 -2.34
C ARG A 291 18.11 21.25 -3.05
N ASN A 292 17.10 21.69 -3.78
CA ASN A 292 17.11 22.98 -4.47
C ASN A 292 17.12 24.16 -3.48
N SER A 293 16.37 24.06 -2.37
CA SER A 293 16.34 25.10 -1.33
C SER A 293 17.68 25.23 -0.62
N LEU A 294 18.37 24.12 -0.35
CA LEU A 294 19.73 24.09 0.20
C LEU A 294 20.75 24.71 -0.75
N MET A 295 20.70 24.37 -2.04
CA MET A 295 21.58 24.98 -3.05
C MET A 295 21.36 26.50 -3.14
N LEU A 296 20.11 26.95 -3.09
CA LEU A 296 19.80 28.38 -3.09
C LEU A 296 20.29 29.06 -1.81
N PHE A 297 20.21 28.39 -0.66
CA PHE A 297 20.78 28.89 0.59
C PHE A 297 22.30 29.01 0.52
N GLU A 298 22.99 27.99 0.01
CA GLU A 298 24.44 28.01 -0.22
C GLU A 298 24.84 29.18 -1.12
N LEU A 299 24.14 29.38 -2.25
CA LEU A 299 24.37 30.52 -3.15
C LEU A 299 24.20 31.88 -2.45
N LYS A 300 23.26 32.01 -1.51
CA LYS A 300 23.11 33.25 -0.73
C LYS A 300 24.30 33.45 0.19
N VAL A 301 24.76 32.41 0.88
CA VAL A 301 25.94 32.46 1.76
C VAL A 301 27.18 32.84 0.94
N THR A 302 27.39 32.25 -0.24
CA THR A 302 28.53 32.58 -1.11
C THR A 302 28.48 34.03 -1.63
N ILE A 303 27.29 34.56 -1.90
CA ILE A 303 27.14 35.98 -2.28
C ILE A 303 27.51 36.89 -1.11
N TYR A 304 27.11 36.55 0.12
CA TYR A 304 27.50 37.32 1.32
C TYR A 304 29.01 37.23 1.60
N THR A 305 29.63 36.07 1.46
CA THR A 305 31.09 35.93 1.65
C THR A 305 31.84 36.74 0.59
N LEU A 306 31.41 36.71 -0.67
CA LEU A 306 31.98 37.54 -1.72
C LEU A 306 31.86 39.04 -1.38
N GLY A 307 30.70 39.49 -0.89
CA GLY A 307 30.53 40.86 -0.40
C GLY A 307 31.52 41.22 0.73
N PHE A 308 31.69 40.32 1.70
CA PHE A 308 32.66 40.51 2.79
C PHE A 308 34.11 40.55 2.28
N THR A 309 34.49 39.70 1.32
CA THR A 309 35.83 39.73 0.73
C THR A 309 36.14 41.06 0.03
N VAL A 310 35.17 41.64 -0.70
CA VAL A 310 35.35 42.97 -1.31
C VAL A 310 35.51 44.06 -0.22
N ALA A 311 34.76 43.95 0.88
CA ALA A 311 34.85 44.88 2.00
C ALA A 311 36.19 44.83 2.76
N THR A 312 36.88 43.69 2.78
CA THR A 312 38.16 43.53 3.49
C THR A 312 39.37 43.86 2.63
N VAL A 313 39.28 43.69 1.31
CA VAL A 313 40.40 43.94 0.38
C VAL A 313 40.87 45.41 0.43
N ILE A 314 39.94 46.37 0.41
CA ILE A 314 40.31 47.80 0.38
C ILE A 314 41.05 48.21 1.67
N PRO A 315 40.52 47.95 2.89
CA PRO A 315 41.27 48.19 4.13
C PRO A 315 42.55 47.37 4.24
N ALA A 316 42.61 46.15 3.71
CA ALA A 316 43.82 45.33 3.76
C ALA A 316 44.99 45.99 3.03
N PHE A 317 44.77 46.60 1.86
CA PHE A 317 45.82 47.34 1.15
C PHE A 317 46.35 48.56 1.93
N TYR A 318 45.47 49.30 2.62
CA TYR A 318 45.87 50.42 3.48
C TYR A 318 46.44 49.98 4.83
N GLY A 319 46.13 48.76 5.28
CA GLY A 319 46.75 48.11 6.43
C GLY A 319 48.14 47.53 6.14
N MET A 320 48.53 47.47 4.86
CA MET A 320 49.92 47.17 4.47
C MET A 320 50.77 48.43 4.71
N ASN A 321 51.97 48.27 5.25
CA ASN A 321 52.91 49.34 5.58
C ASN A 321 53.53 49.99 4.32
N LEU A 322 52.68 50.57 3.47
CA LEU A 322 53.01 51.28 2.24
C LEU A 322 52.71 52.77 2.50
N LYS A 323 53.65 53.67 2.13
CA LYS A 323 53.45 55.12 2.29
C LYS A 323 52.24 55.58 1.47
N ASN A 324 51.16 55.97 2.15
CA ASN A 324 49.97 56.53 1.52
C ASN A 324 49.81 58.02 1.85
N PHE A 325 49.57 58.87 0.85
CA PHE A 325 49.37 60.32 0.97
C PHE A 325 48.07 60.74 1.71
N ILE A 326 47.32 59.77 2.24
CA ILE A 326 46.01 59.97 2.93
C ILE A 326 46.16 59.82 4.45
N GLU A 327 47.31 59.37 4.96
CA GLU A 327 47.55 59.07 6.39
C GLU A 327 47.48 60.29 7.31
N GLU A 328 47.87 61.49 6.84
CA GLU A 328 47.87 62.72 7.64
C GLU A 328 46.50 63.42 7.72
N SER A 329 45.48 62.91 7.02
CA SER A 329 44.14 63.51 6.98
C SER A 329 43.22 62.95 8.08
N THR A 330 42.59 63.84 8.85
CA THR A 330 41.58 63.49 9.87
C THR A 330 40.35 62.79 9.29
N PHE A 331 40.08 62.91 7.99
CA PHE A 331 38.95 62.27 7.31
C PHE A 331 39.33 61.02 6.48
N GLY A 332 40.63 60.71 6.35
CA GLY A 332 41.14 59.63 5.51
C GLY A 332 40.57 58.26 5.88
N PHE A 333 40.64 57.89 7.15
CA PHE A 333 40.11 56.62 7.67
C PHE A 333 38.60 56.46 7.41
N GLY A 334 37.80 57.49 7.70
CA GLY A 334 36.35 57.45 7.48
C GLY A 334 35.97 57.28 6.01
N SER A 335 36.73 57.93 5.10
CA SER A 335 36.48 57.82 3.66
C SER A 335 36.70 56.40 3.12
N VAL A 336 37.79 55.73 3.54
CA VAL A 336 38.12 54.36 3.12
C VAL A 336 37.10 53.36 3.70
N PHE A 337 36.69 53.56 4.95
CA PHE A 337 35.67 52.73 5.58
C PHE A 337 34.31 52.81 4.85
N VAL A 338 33.83 54.02 4.58
CA VAL A 338 32.56 54.24 3.87
C VAL A 338 32.64 53.72 2.43
N PHE A 339 33.74 53.99 1.72
CA PHE A 339 33.93 53.52 0.35
C PHE A 339 34.00 52.00 0.27
N SER A 340 34.69 51.35 1.21
CA SER A 340 34.77 49.89 1.26
C SER A 340 33.38 49.26 1.46
N ILE A 341 32.60 49.76 2.41
CA ILE A 341 31.23 49.28 2.65
C ILE A 341 30.33 49.53 1.42
N ALA A 342 30.43 50.70 0.79
CA ALA A 342 29.64 51.03 -0.39
C ALA A 342 29.96 50.10 -1.58
N SER A 343 31.25 49.83 -1.83
CA SER A 343 31.70 48.92 -2.88
C SER A 343 31.21 47.48 -2.64
N ALA A 344 31.30 47.00 -1.40
CA ALA A 344 30.78 45.71 -1.00
C ALA A 344 29.27 45.62 -1.25
N LEU A 345 28.47 46.58 -0.75
CA LEU A 345 27.03 46.61 -0.97
C LEU A 345 26.63 46.62 -2.45
N ALA A 346 27.36 47.38 -3.28
CA ALA A 346 27.11 47.45 -4.73
C ALA A 346 27.32 46.08 -5.41
N VAL A 347 28.44 45.40 -5.10
CA VAL A 347 28.76 44.08 -5.65
C VAL A 347 27.77 43.03 -5.16
N THR A 348 27.44 43.01 -3.86
CA THR A 348 26.47 42.06 -3.31
C THR A 348 25.08 42.27 -3.94
N ALA A 349 24.65 43.53 -4.12
CA ALA A 349 23.38 43.86 -4.77
C ALA A 349 23.33 43.41 -6.24
N ALA A 350 24.43 43.59 -6.99
CA ALA A 350 24.54 43.11 -8.37
C ALA A 350 24.39 41.59 -8.46
N ASN A 351 25.07 40.84 -7.58
CA ASN A 351 24.98 39.39 -7.50
C ASN A 351 23.58 38.90 -7.12
N PHE A 352 22.91 39.55 -6.15
CA PHE A 352 21.52 39.23 -5.81
C PHE A 352 20.54 39.53 -6.95
N LYS A 353 20.78 40.58 -7.74
CA LYS A 353 19.97 40.90 -8.92
C LYS A 353 20.13 39.82 -10.00
N ALA A 354 21.35 39.33 -10.21
CA ALA A 354 21.62 38.21 -11.11
C ALA A 354 20.91 36.94 -10.64
N LEU A 355 21.02 36.59 -9.34
CA LEU A 355 20.34 35.44 -8.74
C LEU A 355 18.83 35.50 -8.97
N ARG A 356 18.19 36.63 -8.67
CA ARG A 356 16.74 36.82 -8.87
C ARG A 356 16.32 36.66 -10.33
N ARG A 357 17.17 37.05 -11.27
CA ARG A 357 16.89 36.90 -12.70
C ARG A 357 16.86 35.43 -13.11
N VAL A 358 17.84 34.65 -12.63
CA VAL A 358 17.94 33.21 -12.91
C VAL A 358 16.77 32.45 -12.27
N THR A 359 16.46 32.71 -10.99
CA THR A 359 15.35 32.05 -10.30
C THR A 359 13.98 32.36 -10.91
N ARG A 360 13.82 33.53 -11.53
CA ARG A 360 12.57 33.90 -12.19
C ARG A 360 12.36 33.14 -13.50
N LEU A 361 13.43 32.87 -14.24
CA LEU A 361 13.37 32.14 -15.50
C LEU A 361 13.08 30.65 -15.28
N THR A 362 13.61 30.05 -14.21
CA THR A 362 13.35 28.64 -13.87
C THR A 362 11.91 28.42 -13.38
N MET A 363 11.32 29.38 -12.66
CA MET A 363 9.92 29.32 -12.19
C MET A 363 8.88 29.57 -13.30
N MET A 364 9.22 30.37 -14.31
CA MET A 364 8.31 30.67 -15.42
C MET A 364 8.14 29.49 -16.40
N ASN A 365 9.01 28.49 -16.35
CA ASN A 365 8.99 27.37 -17.28
C ASN A 365 8.20 26.14 -16.77
N ASN A 366 7.72 26.17 -15.51
CA ASN A 366 7.00 25.04 -14.89
C ASN A 366 5.48 25.16 -14.94
N HIS A 367 4.91 26.17 -15.61
CA HIS A 367 3.49 26.23 -15.91
C HIS A 367 3.26 26.66 -17.36
N ALA A 368 3.22 25.68 -18.26
CA ALA A 368 2.49 25.81 -19.51
C ALA A 368 0.97 25.76 -19.22
N GLY A 369 0.49 26.76 -18.46
CA GLY A 369 -0.92 27.09 -18.29
C GLY A 369 -1.07 28.55 -18.68
N THR A 370 -1.79 28.81 -19.77
CA THR A 370 -1.99 30.13 -20.37
C THR A 370 -2.36 31.20 -19.34
N SER A 371 -1.37 31.98 -18.89
CA SER A 371 -1.60 33.15 -18.05
C SER A 371 -2.06 34.32 -18.92
N THR A 372 -3.37 34.49 -19.07
CA THR A 372 -3.97 35.62 -19.79
C THR A 372 -3.70 36.93 -19.03
N ALA A 373 -3.38 38.02 -19.74
CA ALA A 373 -3.03 39.34 -19.18
C ALA A 373 -4.03 39.87 -18.14
N ASN A 374 -5.29 39.44 -18.21
CA ASN A 374 -6.36 39.80 -17.29
C ASN A 374 -6.17 39.24 -15.87
N HIS A 375 -5.55 38.06 -15.71
CA HIS A 375 -5.25 37.50 -14.38
C HIS A 375 -4.14 38.28 -13.67
N ILE A 376 -3.15 38.78 -14.41
CA ILE A 376 -2.06 39.60 -13.87
C ILE A 376 -2.56 41.00 -13.49
N ALA A 377 -3.49 41.56 -14.27
CA ALA A 377 -4.12 42.84 -13.97
C ALA A 377 -4.99 42.78 -12.70
N ASN A 378 -5.81 41.73 -12.56
CA ASN A 378 -6.66 41.53 -11.38
C ASN A 378 -5.86 41.27 -10.11
N ALA A 379 -4.75 40.52 -10.20
CA ALA A 379 -3.84 40.31 -9.07
C ALA A 379 -3.13 41.60 -8.64
N ARG A 380 -2.76 42.49 -9.58
CA ARG A 380 -2.15 43.80 -9.25
C ARG A 380 -3.12 44.74 -8.54
N LEU A 381 -4.38 44.76 -8.97
CA LEU A 381 -5.42 45.59 -8.36
C LEU A 381 -5.75 45.18 -6.91
N GLN A 382 -5.61 43.90 -6.56
CA GLN A 382 -5.78 43.44 -5.18
C GLN A 382 -4.53 43.67 -4.30
N VAL A 383 -3.33 43.67 -4.90
CA VAL A 383 -2.07 43.88 -4.15
C VAL A 383 -1.83 45.35 -3.82
N ASP A 384 -2.30 46.29 -4.65
CA ASP A 384 -2.16 47.73 -4.39
C ASP A 384 -3.07 48.25 -3.25
N GLY A 385 -4.06 47.46 -2.81
CA GLY A 385 -4.95 47.81 -1.70
C GLY A 385 -4.40 47.54 -0.29
N GLU A 386 -3.37 46.69 -0.16
CA GLU A 386 -2.88 46.22 1.17
C GLU A 386 -1.37 46.39 1.41
N LEU A 387 -0.66 47.18 0.59
CA LEU A 387 0.76 47.43 0.83
C LEU A 387 1.00 48.68 1.70
N PRO A 388 1.49 48.54 2.94
CA PRO A 388 1.93 49.69 3.71
C PRO A 388 3.28 50.23 3.18
N ASN A 389 3.46 51.55 3.27
CA ASN A 389 4.61 52.32 2.78
C ASN A 389 5.98 51.67 3.09
N ILE A 390 6.93 51.78 2.15
CA ILE A 390 8.28 51.17 2.20
C ILE A 390 9.02 51.39 3.53
N TRP A 391 8.79 52.52 4.18
CA TRP A 391 9.35 52.87 5.50
C TRP A 391 8.83 52.00 6.66
N SER A 392 7.59 51.49 6.61
CA SER A 392 7.03 50.62 7.65
C SER A 392 7.58 49.19 7.56
N ARG A 393 7.81 48.69 6.34
CA ARG A 393 8.46 47.39 6.09
C ARG A 393 9.89 47.35 6.60
N TRP A 394 10.65 48.44 6.44
CA TRP A 394 12.03 48.51 6.91
C TRP A 394 12.13 48.51 8.44
N LYS A 395 11.20 49.22 9.12
CA LYS A 395 11.10 49.26 10.58
C LYS A 395 10.68 47.91 11.20
N HIS A 396 9.77 47.18 10.55
CA HIS A 396 9.36 45.86 11.03
C HIS A 396 10.40 44.77 10.73
N ALA A 397 11.13 44.88 9.62
CA ALA A 397 12.21 43.94 9.29
C ALA A 397 13.41 44.08 10.24
N SER A 398 13.79 45.31 10.61
CA SER A 398 14.91 45.53 11.55
C SER A 398 14.58 45.09 12.97
N TYR A 399 13.34 45.29 13.43
CA TYR A 399 12.90 44.84 14.75
C TYR A 399 12.84 43.31 14.86
N ASN A 400 12.36 42.62 13.82
CA ASN A 400 12.29 41.15 13.80
C ASN A 400 13.66 40.48 13.64
N LEU A 401 14.62 41.14 13.00
CA LEU A 401 15.99 40.65 12.88
C LEU A 401 16.76 40.71 14.22
N TRP A 402 16.45 41.68 15.08
CA TRP A 402 17.18 41.92 16.32
C TRP A 402 16.62 41.15 17.53
N TYR A 403 15.32 40.86 17.56
CA TYR A 403 14.65 40.20 18.71
C TYR A 403 14.24 38.74 18.49
N GLY A 404 14.78 38.08 17.45
CA GLY A 404 14.78 36.62 17.33
C GLY A 404 13.47 35.92 17.72
N LYS A 405 12.38 36.20 17.01
CA LYS A 405 11.11 35.47 17.21
C LYS A 405 10.81 34.63 15.97
N THR A 406 11.16 33.35 16.04
CA THR A 406 10.69 32.30 15.13
C THR A 406 9.16 32.25 15.19
N ARG A 407 8.49 32.57 14.08
CA ARG A 407 7.05 32.33 13.93
C ARG A 407 6.84 30.93 13.35
N THR A 408 6.26 30.05 14.16
CA THR A 408 5.10 29.19 13.84
C THR A 408 4.40 28.86 15.18
N PRO A 409 3.05 28.76 15.25
CA PRO A 409 2.22 28.03 14.30
C PRO A 409 1.22 28.87 13.51
N THR A 410 1.04 28.41 12.28
CA THR A 410 -0.12 28.53 11.41
C THR A 410 -1.45 28.43 12.16
N ASP A 411 -2.28 29.44 12.00
CA ASP A 411 -3.70 29.41 12.33
C ASP A 411 -4.39 28.33 11.48
N GLY A 412 -5.06 27.36 12.11
CA GLY A 412 -5.71 26.23 11.44
C GLY A 412 -6.73 26.66 10.38
N LYS A 413 -7.26 27.88 10.49
CA LYS A 413 -8.19 28.46 9.51
C LYS A 413 -7.52 28.77 8.16
N GLN A 414 -6.22 29.08 8.13
CA GLN A 414 -5.51 29.30 6.88
C GLN A 414 -5.18 27.99 6.15
N ARG A 415 -4.91 26.91 6.89
CA ARG A 415 -4.73 25.57 6.30
C ARG A 415 -6.03 25.10 5.63
N ASP A 416 -7.18 25.29 6.27
CA ASP A 416 -8.49 24.97 5.70
C ASP A 416 -8.82 25.75 4.42
N MET A 417 -8.38 27.02 4.32
CA MET A 417 -8.58 27.81 3.10
C MET A 417 -7.69 27.35 1.95
N VAL A 418 -6.44 26.98 2.24
CA VAL A 418 -5.51 26.43 1.23
C VAL A 418 -5.97 25.04 0.78
N TRP A 419 -6.46 24.20 1.69
CA TRP A 419 -7.04 22.89 1.38
C TRP A 419 -8.33 23.02 0.54
N ARG A 420 -9.22 23.96 0.88
CA ARG A 420 -10.42 24.25 0.07
C ARG A 420 -10.12 24.83 -1.31
N TRP A 421 -9.01 25.57 -1.42
CA TRP A 421 -8.54 26.09 -2.70
C TRP A 421 -8.01 24.96 -3.59
N LEU A 422 -7.21 24.03 -3.04
CA LEU A 422 -6.69 22.85 -3.75
C LEU A 422 -7.78 21.85 -4.18
N ILE A 423 -8.82 21.60 -3.37
CA ILE A 423 -9.92 20.71 -3.77
C ILE A 423 -10.75 21.31 -4.93
N ASN A 424 -10.95 22.63 -4.93
CA ASN A 424 -11.87 23.28 -5.88
C ASN A 424 -11.28 23.42 -7.29
N ASP A 425 -9.97 23.31 -7.49
CA ASP A 425 -9.37 23.28 -8.83
C ASP A 425 -9.60 21.94 -9.57
N ASN A 426 -10.08 20.89 -8.88
CA ASN A 426 -10.49 19.62 -9.51
C ASN A 426 -11.94 19.61 -10.03
N LYS A 427 -12.65 20.75 -9.99
CA LYS A 427 -13.95 20.91 -10.65
C LYS A 427 -13.95 22.15 -11.54
N LYS A 428 -13.25 22.06 -12.68
CA LYS A 428 -13.59 22.80 -13.88
C LYS A 428 -13.09 22.10 -15.13
#